data_AF-A0A7Y0LXK2-F1
#
_entry.id   AF-A0A7Y0LXK2-F1
#
_cell.length_a   1.000
_cell.length_b   1.000
_cell.length_c   1.000
_cell.angle_alpha   90.00
_cell.angle_beta   90.00
_cell.angle_gamma   90.00
#
_symmetry.space_group_name_H-M   'P 1'
#
loop_
_entity.id
_entity.type
_entity.pdbx_description
1 polymer ?
#
loop_
_entity_poly.entity_id
_entity_poly.type
_entity_poly.pdbx_seq_one_letter_code
_entity_poly.pdbx_strand_id
1 'polypeptide(L)'
;MRQEMELAKAELKQSATQAGKGAGMFTGAAVAGHMVLLFLSLTLMWWLGDALDHWAWGALIVAVLWGIAAAVLAMRGKKEMKEVRGIPDTTATVKKIPDALKPDEEARR
;
A
#
# COMPACT_ATOMS: atom_id res chain seq x y z
N MET A 1 5.95 -31.22 -19.38
CA MET A 1 4.82 -30.30 -19.67
C MET A 1 3.71 -30.30 -18.61
N ARG A 2 2.82 -31.31 -18.49
CA ARG A 2 1.71 -31.25 -17.49
C ARG A 2 2.18 -31.23 -16.02
N GLN A 3 3.19 -32.02 -15.67
CA GLN A 3 3.75 -32.03 -14.31
C GLN A 3 4.45 -30.71 -13.94
N GLU A 4 5.16 -30.09 -14.87
CA GLU A 4 5.81 -28.79 -14.63
C GLU A 4 4.78 -27.67 -14.45
N MET A 5 3.66 -27.73 -15.18
CA MET A 5 2.55 -26.80 -14.96
C MET A 5 1.87 -27.03 -13.60
N GLU A 6 1.67 -28.28 -13.19
CA GLU A 6 1.11 -28.60 -11.87
C GLU A 6 2.06 -28.17 -10.74
N LEU A 7 3.38 -28.33 -10.92
CA LEU A 7 4.39 -27.86 -9.98
C LEU A 7 4.42 -26.34 -9.89
N ALA A 8 4.44 -25.63 -11.03
CA ALA A 8 4.36 -24.18 -11.08
C ALA A 8 3.07 -23.67 -10.44
N LYS A 9 1.93 -24.34 -10.68
CA LYS A 9 0.66 -24.01 -10.05
C LYS A 9 0.70 -24.23 -8.53
N ALA A 10 1.37 -25.29 -8.05
CA ALA A 10 1.54 -25.53 -6.63
C ALA A 10 2.45 -24.48 -5.98
N GLU A 11 3.57 -24.12 -6.59
CA GLU A 11 4.48 -23.07 -6.13
C GLU A 11 3.83 -21.69 -6.16
N LEU A 12 3.07 -21.36 -7.21
CA LEU A 12 2.29 -20.13 -7.30
C LEU A 12 1.22 -20.08 -6.22
N LYS A 13 0.51 -21.18 -5.95
CA LYS A 13 -0.50 -21.25 -4.89
C LYS A 13 0.14 -21.09 -3.50
N GLN A 14 1.29 -21.71 -3.27
CA GLN A 14 2.05 -21.59 -2.02
C GLN A 14 2.54 -20.15 -1.83
N SER A 15 3.13 -19.56 -2.87
CA SER A 15 3.61 -18.17 -2.88
C SER A 15 2.46 -17.19 -2.65
N ALA A 16 1.33 -17.38 -3.33
CA ALA A 16 0.12 -16.56 -3.15
C ALA A 16 -0.44 -16.69 -1.73
N THR A 17 -0.41 -17.90 -1.14
CA THR A 17 -0.88 -18.12 0.23
C THR A 17 0.05 -17.45 1.25
N GLN A 18 1.36 -17.53 1.06
CA GLN A 18 2.34 -16.89 1.95
C GLN A 18 2.27 -15.36 1.84
N ALA A 19 2.22 -14.83 0.62
CA ALA A 19 2.01 -13.41 0.38
C ALA A 19 0.67 -12.94 0.96
N GLY A 20 -0.40 -13.71 0.79
CA GLY A 20 -1.72 -13.41 1.34
C GLY A 20 -1.76 -13.40 2.86
N LYS A 21 -1.09 -14.36 3.53
CA LYS A 21 -0.93 -14.37 4.99
C LYS A 21 -0.16 -13.15 5.48
N GLY A 22 0.96 -12.82 4.82
CA GLY A 22 1.75 -11.63 5.16
C GLY A 22 0.93 -10.34 5.01
N ALA A 23 0.28 -10.15 3.85
CA ALA A 23 -0.58 -9.01 3.59
C ALA A 23 -1.76 -8.90 4.57
N GLY A 24 -2.34 -10.04 4.96
CA GLY A 24 -3.39 -10.13 5.98
C GLY A 24 -2.91 -9.69 7.35
N MET A 25 -1.73 -10.16 7.79
CA MET A 25 -1.13 -9.75 9.07
C MET A 25 -0.80 -8.25 9.10
N PHE A 26 -0.25 -7.70 8.01
CA PHE A 26 0.04 -6.27 7.92
C PHE A 26 -1.23 -5.41 7.93
N THR A 27 -2.29 -5.84 7.23
CA THR A 27 -3.59 -5.15 7.29
C THR A 27 -4.17 -5.19 8.71
N GLY A 28 -4.13 -6.36 9.35
CA GLY A 28 -4.58 -6.52 10.73
C GLY A 28 -3.79 -5.64 11.72
N ALA A 29 -2.46 -5.60 11.58
CA ALA A 29 -1.59 -4.75 12.38
C ALA A 29 -1.85 -3.26 12.15
N ALA A 30 -2.14 -2.84 10.91
CA ALA A 30 -2.50 -1.46 10.60
C ALA A 30 -3.81 -1.05 11.30
N VAL A 31 -4.84 -1.90 11.25
CA VAL A 31 -6.12 -1.65 11.93
C VAL A 31 -5.94 -1.63 13.45
N ALA A 32 -5.24 -2.62 14.01
CA ALA A 32 -4.97 -2.68 15.44
C ALA A 32 -4.16 -1.46 15.93
N GLY A 33 -3.11 -1.08 15.18
CA GLY A 33 -2.31 0.11 15.46
C GLY A 33 -3.14 1.39 15.39
N HIS A 34 -4.05 1.51 14.41
CA HIS A 34 -4.97 2.64 14.33
C HIS A 34 -5.90 2.72 15.54
N MET A 35 -6.44 1.59 16.02
CA MET A 35 -7.26 1.57 17.23
C MET A 35 -6.48 1.97 18.49
N VAL A 36 -5.24 1.50 18.64
CA VAL A 36 -4.38 1.93 19.74
C VAL A 36 -4.15 3.44 19.71
N LEU A 37 -3.84 4.01 18.53
CA LEU A 37 -3.67 5.45 18.37
C LEU A 37 -4.96 6.23 18.69
N LEU A 38 -6.12 5.70 18.32
CA LEU A 38 -7.41 6.31 18.63
C LEU A 38 -7.66 6.35 20.13
N PHE A 39 -7.47 5.23 20.84
CA PHE A 39 -7.65 5.19 22.29
C PHE A 39 -6.63 6.08 23.02
N LEU A 40 -5.37 6.07 22.60
CA LEU A 40 -4.36 6.99 23.14
C LEU A 40 -4.75 8.45 22.93
N SER A 41 -5.33 8.79 21.78
CA SER A 41 -5.80 10.15 21.49
C SER A 41 -6.95 10.57 22.40
N LEU A 42 -7.90 9.66 22.66
CA LEU A 42 -9.00 9.92 23.60
C LEU A 42 -8.49 10.08 25.03
N THR A 43 -7.60 9.19 25.48
CA THR A 43 -6.96 9.30 26.80
C THR A 43 -6.20 10.61 26.94
N LEU A 44 -5.41 10.97 25.94
CA LEU A 44 -4.64 12.21 25.93
C LEU A 44 -5.56 13.45 25.97
N MET A 45 -6.62 13.46 25.17
CA MET A 45 -7.60 14.54 25.16
C MET A 45 -8.27 14.71 26.52
N TRP A 46 -8.72 13.61 27.13
CA TRP A 46 -9.38 13.63 28.44
C TRP A 46 -8.40 14.07 29.54
N TRP A 47 -7.19 13.52 29.54
CA TRP A 47 -6.15 13.86 30.52
C TRP A 47 -5.73 15.32 30.45
N LEU A 48 -5.53 15.86 29.24
CA LEU A 48 -5.24 17.29 29.05
C LEU A 48 -6.45 18.17 29.38
N GLY A 49 -7.66 17.72 29.04
CA GLY A 49 -8.89 18.44 29.35
C GLY A 49 -9.09 18.63 30.86
N ASP A 50 -8.80 17.58 31.64
CA ASP A 50 -8.81 17.60 33.11
C ASP A 50 -7.65 18.45 33.67
N ALA A 51 -6.43 18.24 33.18
CA ALA A 51 -5.25 18.97 33.64
C ALA A 51 -5.28 20.49 33.37
N LEU A 52 -6.03 20.92 32.35
CA LEU A 52 -6.19 22.33 31.96
C LEU A 52 -7.52 22.95 32.46
N ASP A 53 -8.35 22.19 33.18
CA ASP A 53 -9.74 22.55 33.57
C ASP A 53 -10.61 22.99 32.37
N HIS A 54 -10.21 22.64 31.14
CA HIS A 54 -10.86 23.04 29.90
C HIS A 54 -10.67 22.00 28.79
N TRP A 55 -11.75 21.27 28.49
CA TRP A 55 -11.74 20.20 27.49
C TRP A 55 -11.44 20.66 26.07
N ALA A 56 -11.81 21.91 25.73
CA ALA A 56 -11.55 22.50 24.41
C ALA A 56 -10.05 22.59 24.11
N TRP A 57 -9.23 22.91 25.12
CA TRP A 57 -7.77 22.99 24.94
C TRP A 57 -7.14 21.61 24.78
N GLY A 58 -7.62 20.60 25.51
CA GLY A 58 -7.21 19.21 25.32
C GLY A 58 -7.50 18.70 23.90
N ALA A 59 -8.71 18.98 23.38
CA ALA A 59 -9.08 18.63 22.01
C ALA A 59 -8.23 19.36 20.96
N LEU A 60 -7.96 20.66 21.17
CA LEU A 60 -7.16 21.46 20.25
C LEU A 60 -5.72 20.94 20.14
N ILE A 61 -5.09 20.58 21.26
CA ILE A 61 -3.73 20.05 21.28
C ILE A 61 -3.66 18.72 20.52
N VAL A 62 -4.61 17.80 20.76
CA VAL A 62 -4.68 16.52 20.05
C VAL A 62 -4.94 16.73 18.55
N ALA A 63 -5.77 17.70 18.19
CA ALA A 63 -6.03 18.06 16.79
C ALA A 63 -4.76 18.58 16.09
N VAL A 64 -3.99 19.45 16.74
CA VAL A 64 -2.71 19.94 16.21
C VAL A 64 -1.71 18.80 16.03
N LEU A 65 -1.62 17.88 16.99
CA LEU A 65 -0.76 16.70 16.90
C LEU A 65 -1.09 15.84 15.67
N TRP A 66 -2.37 15.52 15.47
CA TRP A 66 -2.82 14.78 14.28
C TRP A 66 -2.64 15.56 12.99
N GLY A 67 -2.82 16.89 13.00
CA GLY A 67 -2.55 17.75 11.86
C GLY A 67 -1.10 17.66 11.39
N ILE A 68 -0.15 17.69 12.34
CA ILE A 68 1.29 17.51 12.04
C ILE A 68 1.54 16.11 11.49
N ALA A 69 1.01 15.07 12.13
CA ALA A 69 1.18 13.69 11.68
C ALA A 69 0.64 13.48 10.25
N ALA A 70 -0.54 14.02 9.95
CA ALA A 70 -1.15 13.98 8.63
C ALA A 70 -0.32 14.72 7.57
N ALA A 71 0.21 15.91 7.89
CA ALA A 71 1.09 16.65 7.01
C ALA A 71 2.35 15.84 6.66
N VAL A 72 2.99 15.23 7.66
CA VAL A 72 4.18 14.38 7.46
C VAL A 72 3.85 13.17 6.59
N LEU A 73 2.77 12.44 6.90
CA LEU A 73 2.36 11.27 6.12
C LEU A 73 2.03 11.63 4.67
N ALA A 74 1.31 12.74 4.43
CA ALA A 74 0.99 13.21 3.10
C ALA A 74 2.26 13.58 2.30
N MET A 75 3.23 14.25 2.93
CA MET A 75 4.51 14.58 2.30
C MET A 75 5.31 13.34 1.95
N ARG A 76 5.38 12.35 2.85
CA ARG A 76 6.08 11.08 2.62
C ARG A 76 5.40 10.27 1.52
N GLY A 77 4.09 10.08 1.59
CA GLY A 77 3.33 9.38 0.55
C GLY A 77 3.49 10.03 -0.83
N LYS A 78 3.48 11.36 -0.90
CA LYS A 78 3.75 12.10 -2.14
C LYS A 78 5.17 11.86 -2.67
N LYS A 79 6.17 11.68 -1.80
CA LYS A 79 7.54 11.37 -2.21
C LYS A 79 7.63 9.95 -2.76
N GLU A 80 7.13 8.96 -2.04
CA GLU A 80 7.11 7.55 -2.47
C GLU A 80 6.37 7.37 -3.80
N MET A 81 5.20 8.00 -3.96
CA MET A 81 4.45 7.97 -5.22
C MET A 81 5.21 8.59 -6.41
N LYS A 82 6.03 9.62 -6.16
CA LYS A 82 6.88 10.23 -7.20
C LYS A 82 8.04 9.31 -7.58
N GLU A 83 8.62 8.60 -6.62
CA GLU A 83 9.68 7.63 -6.89
C GLU A 83 9.15 6.42 -7.70
N VAL A 84 7.94 5.94 -7.39
CA VAL A 84 7.28 4.86 -8.15
C VAL A 84 6.88 5.29 -9.57
N ARG A 85 6.41 6.54 -9.77
CA ARG A 85 6.18 7.11 -11.12
C ARG A 85 7.46 7.32 -11.94
N GLY A 86 8.64 7.11 -11.36
CA GLY A 86 9.92 7.10 -12.06
C GLY A 86 10.19 5.80 -12.84
N ILE A 87 9.32 4.78 -12.73
CA ILE A 87 9.37 3.63 -13.65
C ILE A 87 8.86 4.12 -15.01
N PRO A 88 9.72 4.16 -16.05
CA PRO A 88 9.36 4.74 -17.34
C PRO A 88 8.11 4.06 -17.88
N ASP A 89 7.20 4.86 -18.44
CA ASP A 89 6.01 4.43 -19.18
C ASP A 89 6.34 3.23 -20.08
N THR A 90 6.16 2.01 -19.57
CA THR A 90 6.27 0.78 -20.35
C THR A 90 5.17 0.70 -21.40
N THR A 91 4.21 1.63 -21.39
CA THR A 91 3.30 1.93 -22.50
C THR A 91 4.05 2.35 -23.77
N ALA A 92 5.24 2.95 -23.67
CA ALA A 92 6.09 3.28 -24.83
C ALA A 92 6.85 2.07 -25.39
N THR A 93 7.04 1.00 -24.60
CA THR A 93 7.70 -0.24 -25.05
C THR A 93 6.72 -1.23 -25.69
N VAL A 94 5.45 -1.26 -25.26
CA VAL A 94 4.41 -2.09 -25.91
C VAL A 94 4.11 -1.61 -27.34
N LYS A 95 4.33 -0.31 -27.66
CA LYS A 95 4.26 0.21 -29.04
C LYS A 95 5.47 -0.15 -29.92
N LYS A 96 6.48 -0.84 -29.38
CA LYS A 96 7.64 -1.37 -30.13
C LYS A 96 7.67 -2.90 -30.14
N ILE A 97 6.52 -3.57 -30.20
CA ILE A 97 6.47 -4.92 -30.73
C ILE A 97 6.44 -4.74 -32.27
N PRO A 98 7.53 -5.01 -32.99
CA PRO A 98 7.53 -4.90 -34.44
C PRO A 98 6.54 -5.92 -35.03
N ASP A 99 6.01 -5.64 -36.22
CA ASP A 99 5.16 -6.51 -37.06
C ASP A 99 5.81 -7.86 -37.47
N ALA A 100 6.82 -8.33 -36.73
CA ALA A 100 7.55 -9.59 -36.94
C ALA A 100 6.75 -10.84 -36.51
N LEU A 101 5.52 -10.68 -36.03
CA LEU A 101 4.56 -11.77 -35.85
C LEU A 101 3.51 -11.76 -36.98
N LYS A 102 3.96 -11.61 -38.23
CA LYS A 102 3.19 -12.07 -39.39
C LYS A 102 3.53 -13.56 -39.59
N PRO A 103 2.57 -14.48 -39.42
CA PRO A 103 2.76 -15.85 -39.88
C PRO A 103 2.97 -15.80 -41.39
N ASP A 104 3.99 -16.48 -41.88
CA ASP A 104 4.29 -16.65 -43.29
C ASP A 104 3.21 -17.55 -43.94
N GLU A 105 2.11 -16.95 -44.38
CA GLU A 105 1.14 -17.63 -45.24
C GLU A 105 1.68 -17.96 -46.66
N GLU A 106 2.95 -17.68 -46.96
CA GLU A 106 3.57 -17.90 -48.28
C GLU A 106 4.43 -19.17 -48.41
N ALA A 107 4.56 -20.02 -47.38
CA ALA A 107 5.23 -21.31 -47.51
C ALA A 107 4.38 -22.42 -48.17
N ARG A 108 3.29 -22.06 -48.88
CA ARG A 108 2.44 -23.02 -49.60
C ARG A 108 1.90 -22.45 -50.92
N ARG A 109 2.79 -22.24 -51.88
CA ARG A 109 2.47 -22.33 -53.31
C ARG A 109 3.51 -23.16 -54.03
#